data_AF-A0A0G1LB20-F1
#
_entry.id   AF-A0A0G1LB20-F1
#
_cell.length_a   1.000
_cell.length_b   1.000
_cell.length_c   1.000
_cell.angle_alpha   90.00
_cell.angle_beta   90.00
_cell.angle_gamma   90.00
#
_symmetry.space_group_name_H-M   'P 1'
#
loop_
_entity.id
_entity.type
_entity.pdbx_description
1 polymer ?
#
loop_
_entity_poly.entity_id
_entity_poly.type
_entity_poly.pdbx_seq_one_letter_code
_entity_poly.pdbx_strand_id
1 'polypeptide(L)'
;MLTIRYFIRFFTAFIVRFRGIILLGTFLGAVVFLALRILGPSLLTSSTQRVGIVGRYRVENLPDSVLALIGNGLTKIKEDGTVAPDLATSWESPDGGQTWYQH
;
A
#
# COMPACT_ATOMS: atom_id res chain seq x y z
N MET A 1 55.18 -21.25 0.54
CA MET A 1 54.63 -20.32 -0.48
C MET A 1 53.40 -20.96 -1.09
N LEU A 2 52.20 -20.43 -0.80
CA LEU A 2 50.97 -20.90 -1.44
C LEU A 2 51.02 -20.50 -2.92
N THR A 3 51.20 -21.47 -3.80
CA THR A 3 51.27 -21.24 -5.25
C THR A 3 49.86 -21.08 -5.83
N ILE A 4 49.70 -20.24 -6.85
CA ILE A 4 48.43 -20.04 -7.59
C ILE A 4 47.77 -21.35 -8.00
N ARG A 5 48.58 -22.37 -8.34
CA ARG A 5 48.12 -23.71 -8.70
C ARG A 5 47.35 -24.41 -7.57
N TYR A 6 47.73 -24.17 -6.31
CA TYR A 6 47.02 -24.69 -5.15
C TYR A 6 45.62 -24.07 -5.04
N PHE A 7 45.51 -22.74 -5.16
CA PHE A 7 44.22 -22.05 -5.11
C PHE A 7 43.28 -22.50 -6.24
N ILE A 8 43.78 -22.65 -7.46
CA ILE A 8 42.95 -23.14 -8.59
C ILE A 8 42.40 -24.54 -8.29
N ARG A 9 43.24 -25.46 -7.83
CA ARG A 9 42.82 -26.83 -7.49
C ARG A 9 41.83 -26.85 -6.33
N PHE A 10 42.09 -26.05 -5.30
CA PHE A 10 41.20 -25.92 -4.14
C PHE A 10 39.83 -25.38 -4.56
N PHE A 11 39.79 -24.30 -5.34
CA PHE A 11 38.55 -23.69 -5.80
C PHE A 11 37.76 -24.63 -6.72
N THR A 12 38.46 -25.35 -7.61
CA THR A 12 37.84 -26.35 -8.48
C THR A 12 37.23 -27.49 -7.66
N ALA A 13 37.97 -28.02 -6.69
CA ALA A 13 37.48 -29.08 -5.81
C ALA A 13 36.27 -28.61 -4.97
N PHE A 14 36.30 -27.37 -4.49
CA PHE A 14 35.20 -26.75 -3.77
C PHE A 14 33.94 -26.63 -4.64
N ILE A 15 34.06 -26.08 -5.85
CA ILE A 15 32.94 -25.96 -6.79
C ILE A 15 32.37 -27.33 -7.14
N VAL A 16 33.22 -28.32 -7.45
CA VAL A 16 32.76 -29.68 -7.80
C VAL A 16 32.04 -30.34 -6.62
N ARG A 17 32.54 -30.16 -5.39
CA ARG A 17 31.94 -30.72 -4.18
C ARG A 17 30.59 -30.07 -3.85
N PHE A 18 30.47 -28.76 -4.04
CA PHE A 18 29.30 -27.99 -3.61
C PHE A 18 28.39 -27.53 -4.76
N ARG A 19 28.59 -28.04 -5.99
CA ARG A 19 27.82 -27.65 -7.19
C ARG A 19 26.31 -27.63 -6.99
N GLY A 20 25.76 -28.60 -6.25
CA GLY A 20 24.33 -28.68 -5.98
C GLY A 20 23.83 -27.52 -5.10
N ILE A 21 24.58 -27.19 -4.05
CA ILE A 21 24.25 -26.08 -3.14
C ILE A 21 24.45 -24.74 -3.85
N ILE A 22 25.49 -24.61 -4.66
CA ILE A 22 25.75 -23.40 -5.45
C ILE A 22 24.61 -23.16 -6.45
N LEU A 23 24.21 -24.18 -7.22
CA LEU A 23 23.10 -24.07 -8.16
C LEU A 23 21.78 -23.76 -7.46
N LEU A 24 21.50 -24.42 -6.34
CA LEU A 24 20.29 -24.16 -5.55
C LEU A 24 20.31 -22.74 -4.98
N GLY A 25 21.44 -22.28 -4.45
CA GLY A 25 21.60 -20.94 -3.91
C GLY A 25 21.47 -19.86 -4.98
N THR A 26 22.04 -20.06 -6.16
CA THR A 26 21.86 -19.16 -7.31
C THR A 26 20.41 -19.13 -7.76
N PHE A 27 19.75 -20.28 -7.85
CA PHE A 27 18.34 -20.35 -8.22
C PHE A 27 17.44 -19.66 -7.19
N LEU A 28 17.62 -19.96 -5.91
CA LEU A 28 16.86 -19.36 -4.82
C LEU A 28 17.10 -17.84 -4.77
N GLY A 29 18.35 -17.41 -4.93
CA GLY A 29 18.72 -16.00 -4.99
C GLY A 29 18.06 -15.28 -6.17
N ALA A 30 18.02 -15.91 -7.35
CA ALA A 30 17.32 -15.36 -8.51
C ALA A 30 15.81 -15.25 -8.28
N VAL A 31 15.18 -16.26 -7.67
CA VAL A 31 13.76 -16.24 -7.30
C VAL A 31 13.47 -15.11 -6.31
N VAL A 32 14.26 -14.98 -5.25
CA VAL A 32 14.12 -13.92 -4.25
C VAL A 32 14.33 -12.55 -4.88
N PHE A 33 15.34 -12.37 -5.72
CA PHE A 33 15.60 -11.12 -6.43
C PHE A 33 14.42 -10.72 -7.32
N LEU A 34 13.85 -11.67 -8.06
CA LEU A 34 12.70 -11.42 -8.91
C LEU A 34 11.45 -11.09 -8.08
N ALA A 35 11.23 -11.81 -6.98
CA ALA A 35 10.14 -11.53 -6.04
C ALA A 35 10.25 -10.13 -5.45
N LEU A 36 11.45 -9.71 -5.01
CA LEU A 36 11.69 -8.36 -4.50
C LEU A 36 11.48 -7.30 -5.57
N ARG A 37 11.81 -7.57 -6.83
CA ARG A 37 11.59 -6.61 -7.92
C ARG A 37 10.10 -6.44 -8.25
N ILE A 38 9.31 -7.50 -8.18
CA ILE A 38 7.87 -7.45 -8.49
C ILE A 38 7.06 -6.92 -7.30
N LEU A 39 7.33 -7.42 -6.10
CA LEU A 39 6.57 -7.10 -4.89
C LEU A 39 7.12 -5.87 -4.16
N GLY A 40 8.40 -5.55 -4.33
CA GLY A 40 9.06 -4.42 -3.68
C GLY A 40 8.37 -3.09 -3.92
N PRO A 41 8.02 -2.71 -5.17
CA PRO A 41 7.31 -1.46 -5.42
C PRO A 41 5.98 -1.37 -4.67
N SER A 42 5.20 -2.45 -4.64
CA SER A 42 3.91 -2.49 -3.95
C SER A 42 4.02 -2.45 -2.43
N LEU A 43 5.09 -3.00 -1.85
CA LEU A 43 5.26 -3.12 -0.39
C LEU A 43 6.12 -2.01 0.22
N LEU A 44 7.06 -1.45 -0.54
CA LEU A 44 8.07 -0.49 -0.06
C LEU A 44 7.84 0.92 -0.60
N THR A 45 7.08 1.08 -1.69
CA THR A 45 6.81 2.40 -2.27
C THR A 45 5.41 2.85 -1.92
N SER A 46 5.26 3.42 -0.72
CA SER A 46 4.08 4.22 -0.40
C SER A 46 4.17 5.51 -1.21
N SER A 47 3.49 5.56 -2.36
CA SER A 47 3.36 6.79 -3.15
C SER A 47 2.58 7.82 -2.34
N THR A 48 3.28 8.67 -1.58
CA THR A 48 2.66 9.77 -0.85
C THR A 48 2.28 10.87 -1.84
N GLN A 49 1.01 10.92 -2.22
CA GLN A 49 0.47 12.04 -2.97
C GLN A 49 0.39 13.28 -2.05
N ARG A 50 1.01 14.38 -2.46
CA ARG A 50 0.92 15.67 -1.76
C ARG A 50 0.05 16.62 -2.56
N VAL A 51 -1.11 16.99 -2.02
CA VAL A 51 -2.04 17.95 -2.62
C VAL A 51 -2.04 19.22 -1.79
N GLY A 52 -1.70 20.36 -2.42
CA GLY A 52 -1.79 21.68 -1.79
C GLY A 52 -3.14 22.32 -2.11
N ILE A 53 -3.89 22.72 -1.08
CA ILE A 53 -5.17 23.42 -1.22
C ILE A 53 -4.96 24.88 -0.78
N VAL A 54 -5.28 25.82 -1.66
CA VAL A 54 -5.13 27.26 -1.39
C VAL A 54 -6.48 27.83 -0.96
N GLY A 55 -6.51 28.55 0.16
CA GLY A 55 -7.71 29.17 0.69
C GLY A 55 -7.51 29.67 2.11
N ARG A 56 -8.56 30.24 2.70
CA ARG A 56 -8.55 30.73 4.08
C ARG A 56 -9.25 29.73 4.99
N TYR A 57 -8.51 28.72 5.42
CA TYR A 57 -9.03 27.68 6.30
C TYR A 57 -8.60 27.93 7.76
N ARG A 58 -9.47 27.53 8.68
CA ARG A 58 -9.22 27.49 10.12
C ARG A 58 -9.47 26.07 10.61
N VAL A 59 -9.04 25.74 11.83
CA VAL A 59 -9.24 24.40 12.41
C VAL A 59 -10.73 24.00 12.41
N GLU A 60 -11.60 24.97 12.65
CA GLU A 60 -13.07 24.81 12.66
C GLU A 60 -13.70 24.73 11.26
N ASN A 61 -12.99 25.13 10.21
CA ASN A 61 -13.50 25.20 8.83
C ASN A 61 -12.45 24.60 7.88
N LEU A 62 -12.19 23.31 8.01
CA LEU A 62 -11.33 22.57 7.09
C LEU A 62 -12.06 22.29 5.77
N PRO A 63 -11.35 22.09 4.64
CA PRO A 63 -11.97 21.65 3.40
C PRO A 63 -12.68 20.30 3.57
N ASP A 64 -13.82 20.11 2.91
CA ASP A 64 -14.59 18.87 2.96
C ASP A 64 -13.76 17.64 2.57
N SER A 65 -12.86 17.79 1.59
CA SER A 65 -11.94 16.72 1.17
C SER A 65 -10.98 16.28 2.28
N VAL A 66 -10.65 17.16 3.23
CA VAL A 66 -9.81 16.84 4.39
C VAL A 66 -10.67 16.27 5.52
N LEU A 67 -11.86 16.83 5.74
CA LEU A 67 -12.80 16.32 6.74
C LEU A 67 -13.20 14.86 6.44
N ALA A 68 -13.45 14.54 5.17
CA ALA A 68 -13.76 13.18 4.70
C ALA A 68 -12.61 12.17 4.90
N LEU A 69 -11.37 12.63 5.13
CA LEU A 69 -10.25 11.74 5.50
C LEU A 69 -10.21 11.44 7.00
N ILE A 70 -10.86 12.27 7.82
CA ILE A 70 -10.84 12.18 9.28
C ILE A 70 -12.10 11.45 9.79
N GLY A 71 -13.24 11.64 9.14
CA GLY A 71 -14.49 11.03 9.55
C GLY A 71 -15.52 11.00 8.43
N ASN A 72 -16.53 10.16 8.64
CA ASN A 72 -17.65 9.99 7.71
C ASN A 72 -18.89 10.74 8.22
N GLY A 73 -19.73 11.18 7.28
CA GLY A 73 -21.05 11.72 7.59
C GLY A 73 -22.07 10.60 7.84
N LEU A 74 -23.26 10.97 8.28
CA LEU A 74 -24.39 10.03 8.35
C LEU A 74 -24.83 9.58 6.95
N THR A 75 -24.71 10.48 5.98
CA THR A 75 -25.01 10.24 4.57
C THR A 75 -23.87 10.77 3.70
N LYS A 76 -23.81 10.29 2.46
CA LYS A 76 -22.87 10.75 1.44
C LYS A 76 -23.58 11.03 0.14
N ILE A 77 -22.98 11.89 -0.68
CA ILE A 77 -23.47 12.19 -2.02
C ILE A 77 -22.71 11.30 -3.01
N LYS A 78 -23.44 10.58 -3.84
CA LYS A 78 -22.89 9.77 -4.95
C LYS A 78 -22.52 10.66 -6.14
N GLU A 79 -21.76 10.10 -7.08
CA GLU A 79 -21.36 10.79 -8.30
C GLU A 79 -22.55 11.29 -9.16
N ASP A 80 -23.69 10.63 -9.05
CA ASP A 80 -24.95 11.01 -9.72
C ASP A 80 -25.73 12.12 -8.98
N GLY A 81 -25.19 12.62 -7.87
CA GLY A 81 -25.83 13.63 -7.02
C GLY A 81 -26.89 13.08 -6.08
N THR A 82 -27.13 11.76 -6.07
CA THR A 82 -28.09 11.15 -5.15
C THR A 82 -27.51 11.00 -3.75
N VAL A 83 -28.37 11.16 -2.74
CA VAL A 83 -27.99 10.94 -1.33
C VAL A 83 -28.03 9.45 -1.04
N ALA A 84 -26.96 8.94 -0.43
CA ALA A 84 -26.81 7.56 -0.06
C ALA A 84 -26.46 7.41 1.43
N PRO A 85 -26.87 6.28 2.05
CA PRO A 85 -26.39 5.87 3.37
C PRO A 85 -24.86 5.89 3.48
N ASP A 86 -24.34 6.33 4.62
CA ASP A 86 -22.95 6.16 5.01
C ASP A 86 -22.84 5.62 6.43
N LEU A 87 -22.63 6.46 7.47
CA LEU A 87 -22.69 5.97 8.85
C LEU A 87 -24.10 5.61 9.31
N ALA A 88 -25.13 6.30 8.80
CA ALA A 88 -26.52 5.91 9.00
C ALA A 88 -26.95 4.95 7.89
N THR A 89 -27.59 3.85 8.27
CA THR A 89 -28.08 2.80 7.38
C THR A 89 -29.34 3.25 6.65
N SER A 90 -30.20 4.00 7.34
CA SER A 90 -31.44 4.54 6.79
C SER A 90 -31.85 5.81 7.52
N TRP A 91 -32.74 6.58 6.90
CA TRP A 91 -33.36 7.72 7.53
C TRP A 91 -34.80 7.85 7.07
N GLU A 92 -35.64 8.39 7.96
CA GLU A 92 -37.04 8.66 7.66
C GLU A 92 -37.45 10.03 8.18
N SER A 93 -38.45 10.61 7.52
CA SER A 93 -39.09 11.85 7.98
C SER A 93 -40.61 11.70 7.93
N PRO A 94 -41.22 11.25 9.04
CA PRO A 94 -42.67 11.07 9.13
C PRO A 94 -43.46 12.36 8.90
N ASP A 95 -42.86 13.51 9.27
CA ASP A 95 -43.51 14.82 9.29
C ASP A 95 -43.16 15.69 8.06
N GLY A 96 -42.79 15.08 6.95
CA GLY A 96 -42.52 15.79 5.69
C GLY A 96 -41.30 16.72 5.73
N GLY A 97 -40.29 16.38 6.53
CA GLY A 97 -39.01 17.09 6.59
C GLY A 97 -38.78 17.90 7.87
N GLN A 98 -39.75 17.98 8.79
CA GLN A 98 -39.58 18.68 10.08
C GLN A 98 -38.68 17.91 11.05
N THR A 99 -38.86 16.58 11.11
CA THR A 99 -38.10 15.69 11.98
C THR A 99 -37.44 14.61 11.15
N TRP A 100 -36.17 14.32 11.43
CA TRP A 100 -35.43 13.24 10.78
C TRP A 100 -34.96 12.24 11.82
N TYR A 101 -35.29 10.97 11.62
CA TYR A 101 -34.74 9.85 12.37
C TYR A 101 -33.66 9.18 11.54
N GLN A 102 -32.48 8.95 12.11
CA GLN A 102 -31.38 8.23 11.46
C GLN A 102 -31.10 6.95 12.25
N HIS A 103 -30.94 5.83 11.55
CA HIS A 103 -30.71 4.49 12.13
C HIS A 103 -29.34 3.94 11.75
#